data_AF-A0AAN0K2J7-F1
#
_entry.id   AF-A0AAN0K2J7-F1
#
_cell.length_a   1.000
_cell.length_b   1.000
_cell.length_c   1.000
_cell.angle_alpha   90.00
_cell.angle_beta   90.00
_cell.angle_gamma   90.00
#
_symmetry.space_group_name_H-M   'P 1'
#
loop_
_entity.id
_entity.type
_entity.pdbx_description
1 polymer ?
#
loop_
_entity_poly.entity_id
_entity_poly.type
_entity_poly.pdbx_seq_one_letter_code
_entity_poly.pdbx_strand_id
1 'polypeptide(L)'
;MGEAQIGEDTIWADIDESDVYKEINVDDLEKTFKQMPRERLGSLSAGRVDKLREKTFINNKRAQNCSILLTRLKMSDTEIRHTVLTMDPTNKLDKDMVEQVTYDVSIMNII
;
A
#
# COMPACT_ATOMS: atom_id res chain seq x y z
N MET A 1 -6.12 -22.48 13.89
CA MET A 1 -5.00 -21.65 13.41
C MET A 1 -4.40 -21.04 14.66
N GLY A 2 -3.25 -21.53 15.11
CA GLY A 2 -2.67 -21.11 16.39
C GLY A 2 -2.10 -19.70 16.26
N GLU A 3 -2.47 -18.80 17.16
CA GLU A 3 -1.83 -17.50 17.27
C GLU A 3 -0.37 -17.72 17.64
N ALA A 4 0.56 -17.16 16.87
CA ALA A 4 1.97 -17.21 17.23
C ALA A 4 2.16 -16.34 18.49
N GLN A 5 2.45 -16.98 19.62
CA GLN A 5 2.79 -16.28 20.85
C GLN A 5 4.24 -15.78 20.77
N ILE A 6 4.48 -14.58 21.28
CA ILE A 6 5.84 -14.05 21.45
C ILE A 6 6.56 -15.01 22.38
N GLY A 7 7.58 -15.69 21.86
CA GLY A 7 8.35 -16.66 22.64
C GLY A 7 9.12 -15.95 23.76
N GLU A 8 9.15 -16.55 24.94
CA GLU A 8 9.88 -16.05 26.12
C GLU A 8 11.39 -15.86 25.84
N ASP A 9 11.94 -16.59 24.86
CA ASP A 9 13.35 -16.48 24.43
C ASP A 9 13.59 -15.42 23.33
N THR A 10 12.60 -14.58 23.01
CA THR A 10 12.74 -13.54 21.98
C THR A 10 13.02 -12.18 22.61
N ILE A 11 13.73 -11.31 21.87
CA ILE A 11 14.01 -9.93 22.32
C ILE A 11 12.74 -9.13 22.64
N TRP A 12 11.58 -9.56 22.13
CA TRP A 12 10.29 -8.90 22.36
C TRP A 12 9.71 -9.21 23.75
N ALA A 13 10.14 -10.29 24.41
CA ALA A 13 9.70 -10.64 25.75
C ALA A 13 10.14 -9.60 26.81
N ASP A 14 11.27 -8.93 26.55
CA ASP A 14 11.87 -7.94 27.46
C ASP A 14 11.54 -6.49 27.09
N ILE A 15 10.78 -6.24 26.01
CA ILE A 15 10.43 -4.90 25.56
C ILE A 15 9.04 -4.52 26.08
N ASP A 16 8.97 -3.51 26.96
CA ASP A 16 7.71 -2.86 27.34
C ASP A 16 7.47 -1.61 26.48
N GLU A 17 6.47 -1.66 25.60
CA GLU A 17 6.09 -0.54 24.74
C GLU A 17 5.55 0.67 25.53
N SER A 18 5.09 0.46 26.78
CA SER A 18 4.54 1.52 27.64
C SER A 18 5.55 2.62 27.95
N ASP A 19 6.84 2.29 27.97
CA ASP A 19 7.91 3.27 28.19
C ASP A 19 8.12 4.17 26.98
N VAL A 20 7.89 3.65 25.76
CA VAL A 20 7.95 4.45 24.53
C VAL A 20 6.83 5.49 24.51
N TYR A 21 5.63 5.12 24.97
CA TYR A 21 4.48 6.04 25.01
C TYR A 21 4.63 7.21 25.98
N LYS A 22 5.50 7.09 27.00
CA LYS A 22 5.79 8.19 27.94
C LYS A 22 6.68 9.27 27.33
N GLU A 23 7.55 8.87 26.41
CA GLU A 23 8.55 9.75 25.79
C GLU A 23 8.12 10.26 24.40
N ILE A 24 7.26 9.51 23.69
CA ILE A 24 6.83 9.88 22.34
C ILE A 24 5.73 10.95 22.34
N ASN A 25 5.91 12.02 21.55
CA ASN A 25 4.86 13.00 21.31
C ASN A 25 3.93 12.50 20.19
N VAL A 26 2.78 11.94 20.59
CA VAL A 26 1.78 11.40 19.66
C VAL A 26 1.13 12.47 18.76
N ASP A 27 0.94 13.69 19.25
CA ASP A 27 0.37 14.78 18.46
C ASP A 27 1.33 15.24 17.34
N ASP A 28 2.62 15.33 17.66
CA ASP A 28 3.65 15.66 16.67
C ASP A 28 3.86 14.53 15.65
N LEU A 29 3.78 13.28 16.11
CA LEU A 29 3.79 12.10 15.24
C LEU A 29 2.61 12.15 14.25
N GLU A 30 1.39 12.37 14.75
CA GLU A 30 0.18 12.46 13.93
C GLU A 30 0.30 13.59 12.91
N LYS A 31 0.75 14.77 13.35
CA LYS A 31 0.99 15.92 12.48
C LYS A 31 2.04 15.62 11.42
N THR A 32 3.14 14.97 11.78
CA THR A 32 4.21 14.58 10.84
C THR A 32 3.70 13.62 9.77
N PHE A 33 2.90 12.62 10.15
CA PHE A 33 2.29 11.70 9.19
C PHE A 33 1.22 12.38 8.31
N LYS A 34 0.46 13.34 8.84
CA LYS A 34 -0.48 14.16 8.05
C LYS A 34 0.22 15.13 7.10
N GLN A 35 1.41 15.61 7.46
CA GLN A 35 2.13 16.66 6.74
C GLN A 35 3.20 16.14 5.76
N MET A 36 3.46 14.83 5.72
CA MET A 36 4.55 14.24 4.92
C MET A 36 4.54 14.78 3.46
N PRO A 37 5.51 15.65 3.08
CA PRO A 37 5.43 16.41 1.83
C PRO A 37 5.74 15.61 0.56
N ARG A 38 4.88 15.83 -0.42
CA ARG A 38 4.90 15.73 -1.91
C ARG A 38 6.17 15.35 -2.70
N GLU A 39 7.39 15.40 -2.16
CA GLU A 39 8.64 15.44 -2.96
C GLU A 39 9.25 14.06 -3.31
N ARG A 40 8.73 12.95 -2.75
CA ARG A 40 9.21 11.59 -3.07
C ARG A 40 8.37 10.84 -4.11
N LEU A 41 7.35 11.48 -4.70
CA LEU A 41 6.61 10.93 -5.85
C LEU A 41 6.92 11.82 -7.06
N GLY A 42 7.93 11.44 -7.84
CA GLY A 42 8.34 12.17 -9.03
C GLY A 42 7.15 12.48 -9.96
N SER A 43 7.08 13.74 -10.39
CA SER A 43 6.47 14.23 -11.64
C SER A 43 5.17 13.56 -12.14
N LEU A 44 4.22 13.24 -11.27
CA LEU A 44 2.85 12.92 -11.67
C LEU A 44 1.94 14.09 -11.26
N SER A 45 1.54 14.85 -12.28
CA SER A 45 0.65 16.03 -12.27
C SER A 45 0.01 16.36 -10.91
N ALA A 46 0.54 17.41 -10.28
CA ALA A 46 0.21 17.89 -8.94
C ALA A 46 -1.30 18.11 -8.64
N GLY A 47 -2.18 18.16 -9.66
CA GLY A 47 -3.60 18.51 -9.50
C GLY A 47 -4.57 17.37 -9.18
N ARG A 48 -4.33 16.11 -9.59
CA ARG A 48 -5.27 14.99 -9.32
C ARG A 48 -4.98 14.23 -8.04
N VAL A 49 -3.75 14.31 -7.56
CA VAL A 49 -3.25 13.47 -6.46
C VAL A 49 -3.48 14.13 -5.09
N ASP A 50 -3.81 15.43 -5.06
CA ASP A 50 -4.12 16.18 -3.83
C ASP A 50 -5.46 15.75 -3.19
N LYS A 51 -6.43 15.24 -3.97
CA LYS A 51 -7.74 14.79 -3.45
C LYS A 51 -7.83 13.31 -3.11
N LEU A 52 -6.93 12.47 -3.65
CA LEU A 52 -6.92 11.02 -3.36
C LEU A 52 -6.00 10.64 -2.18
N ARG A 53 -4.95 11.42 -1.90
CA ARG A 53 -3.95 11.07 -0.88
C ARG A 53 -4.37 11.29 0.56
N GLU A 54 -5.46 12.02 0.80
CA GLU A 54 -5.98 12.26 2.17
C GLU A 54 -6.51 10.98 2.85
N LYS A 55 -6.62 9.85 2.14
CA LYS A 55 -7.28 8.63 2.63
C LYS A 55 -6.57 7.30 2.34
N THR A 56 -5.31 7.29 1.90
CA THR A 56 -4.65 6.02 1.55
C THR A 56 -3.66 5.59 2.62
N PHE A 57 -3.99 4.54 3.37
CA PHE A 57 -3.12 3.86 4.34
C PHE A 57 -1.95 3.07 3.67
N ILE A 58 -1.83 3.18 2.35
CA ILE A 58 -0.81 2.49 1.56
C ILE A 58 0.48 3.31 1.57
N ASN A 59 1.60 2.67 1.90
CA ASN A 59 2.91 3.32 1.91
C ASN A 59 3.38 3.71 0.48
N ASN A 60 4.31 4.67 0.40
CA ASN A 60 4.78 5.25 -0.88
C ASN A 60 5.32 4.21 -1.87
N LYS A 61 6.05 3.20 -1.39
CA LYS A 61 6.64 2.16 -2.25
C LYS A 61 5.54 1.34 -2.95
N ARG A 62 4.53 0.93 -2.20
CA ARG A 62 3.38 0.19 -2.75
C ARG A 62 2.53 1.05 -3.68
N ALA A 63 2.27 2.30 -3.30
CA ALA A 63 1.54 3.23 -4.15
C ALA A 63 2.26 3.49 -5.49
N GLN A 64 3.59 3.57 -5.47
CA GLN A 64 4.40 3.72 -6.68
C GLN A 64 4.33 2.49 -7.59
N ASN A 65 4.47 1.28 -7.03
CA ASN A 65 4.33 0.03 -7.78
C ASN A 65 2.97 -0.05 -8.49
N CYS A 66 1.88 0.23 -7.75
CA CYS A 66 0.54 0.31 -8.32
C CYS A 66 0.44 1.36 -9.44
N SER A 67 1.03 2.55 -9.24
CA SER A 67 1.01 3.60 -10.27
C SER A 67 1.73 3.19 -11.56
N ILE A 68 2.85 2.47 -11.45
CA ILE A 68 3.59 1.95 -12.60
C ILE A 68 2.75 0.88 -13.32
N LEU A 69 2.18 -0.06 -12.57
CA LEU A 69 1.32 -1.11 -13.12
C LEU A 69 0.10 -0.52 -13.85
N LEU A 70 -0.62 0.42 -13.23
CA LEU A 70 -1.79 1.06 -13.84
C LEU A 70 -1.43 1.84 -15.12
N THR A 71 -0.25 2.48 -15.16
CA THR A 71 0.25 3.16 -16.37
C THR A 71 0.53 2.18 -17.51
N ARG A 72 0.97 0.95 -17.19
CA ARG A 72 1.20 -0.12 -18.17
C ARG A 72 -0.11 -0.77 -18.64
N LEU A 73 -1.06 -1.01 -17.72
CA LEU A 73 -2.35 -1.64 -18.01
C LEU A 73 -3.23 -0.78 -18.92
N LYS A 74 -3.23 0.55 -18.75
CA LYS A 74 -4.07 1.50 -19.53
C LYS A 74 -5.56 1.11 -19.53
N MET A 75 -6.03 0.55 -18.42
CA MET A 75 -7.41 0.13 -18.21
C MET A 75 -7.97 0.84 -16.98
N SER A 76 -9.27 1.08 -16.97
CA SER A 76 -10.00 1.54 -15.79
C SER A 76 -10.19 0.41 -14.77
N ASP A 77 -10.44 0.75 -13.51
CA ASP A 77 -10.68 -0.22 -12.43
C ASP A 77 -11.80 -1.22 -12.78
N THR A 78 -12.87 -0.73 -13.43
CA THR A 78 -13.99 -1.57 -13.90
C THR A 78 -13.54 -2.55 -14.98
N GLU A 79 -12.69 -2.12 -15.91
CA GLU A 79 -12.15 -2.99 -16.96
C GLU A 79 -11.18 -4.02 -16.40
N ILE A 80 -10.33 -3.64 -15.45
CA ILE A 80 -9.42 -4.56 -14.75
C ILE A 80 -10.24 -5.65 -14.06
N ARG A 81 -11.24 -5.26 -13.26
CA ARG A 81 -12.14 -6.20 -12.57
C ARG A 81 -12.85 -7.13 -13.54
N HIS A 82 -13.44 -6.59 -14.61
CA HIS A 82 -14.13 -7.40 -15.61
C HIS A 82 -13.19 -8.40 -16.28
N THR A 83 -11.99 -7.94 -16.69
CA THR A 83 -11.00 -8.77 -17.38
C THR A 83 -10.51 -9.90 -16.48
N VAL A 84 -10.24 -9.63 -15.21
CA VAL A 84 -9.87 -10.67 -14.23
C VAL A 84 -11.00 -11.67 -14.01
N LEU A 85 -12.24 -11.20 -13.82
CA LEU A 85 -13.40 -12.08 -13.56
C LEU A 85 -13.81 -12.93 -14.78
N THR A 86 -13.52 -12.45 -15.99
CA THR A 86 -13.81 -13.18 -17.24
C THR A 86 -12.66 -14.04 -17.73
N MET A 87 -11.58 -14.16 -16.94
CA MET A 87 -10.36 -14.89 -17.31
C MET A 87 -9.71 -14.36 -18.60
N ASP A 88 -9.83 -13.05 -18.83
CA ASP A 88 -9.22 -12.33 -19.96
C ASP A 88 -9.38 -13.01 -21.33
N PRO A 89 -10.62 -13.10 -21.86
CA PRO A 89 -10.88 -13.79 -23.12
C PRO A 89 -10.22 -13.10 -24.32
N THR A 90 -9.85 -11.84 -24.17
CA THR A 90 -9.18 -11.02 -25.19
C THR A 90 -7.66 -11.04 -25.10
N ASN A 91 -7.09 -11.77 -24.12
CA ASN A 91 -5.66 -11.88 -23.87
C ASN A 91 -4.96 -10.50 -23.79
N LYS A 92 -5.58 -9.56 -23.09
CA LYS A 92 -5.08 -8.20 -22.84
C LYS A 92 -3.97 -8.16 -21.78
N LEU A 93 -3.95 -9.13 -20.87
CA LEU A 93 -3.00 -9.24 -19.79
C LEU A 93 -1.92 -10.24 -20.18
N ASP A 94 -0.68 -9.75 -20.34
CA ASP A 94 0.46 -10.65 -20.47
C ASP A 94 0.79 -11.32 -19.11
N LYS A 95 1.63 -12.35 -19.15
CA LYS A 95 2.02 -13.12 -17.96
C LYS A 95 2.56 -12.22 -16.84
N ASP A 96 3.38 -11.22 -17.18
CA ASP A 96 4.02 -10.34 -16.22
C ASP A 96 2.98 -9.40 -15.58
N MET A 97 2.00 -8.92 -16.35
CA MET A 97 0.88 -8.11 -15.86
C MET A 97 -0.03 -8.90 -14.94
N VAL A 98 -0.32 -10.18 -15.24
CA VAL A 98 -1.12 -11.05 -14.37
C VAL A 98 -0.42 -11.28 -13.03
N GLU A 99 0.89 -11.57 -13.06
CA GLU A 99 1.68 -11.74 -11.84
C GLU A 99 1.71 -10.46 -11.00
N GLN A 100 1.91 -9.31 -11.64
CA GLN A 100 1.91 -8.01 -10.96
C GLN A 100 0.54 -7.62 -10.39
N VAL A 101 -0.56 -7.83 -11.13
CA VAL A 101 -1.92 -7.59 -10.62
C VAL A 101 -2.20 -8.49 -9.41
N THR A 102 -1.80 -9.76 -9.47
CA THR A 102 -2.01 -10.69 -8.36
C THR A 102 -1.20 -10.27 -7.12
N TYR A 103 0.04 -9.85 -7.31
CA TYR A 103 0.92 -9.43 -6.23
C TYR A 103 0.49 -8.08 -5.63
N ASP A 104 0.34 -7.04 -6.44
CA ASP A 104 0.06 -5.69 -5.94
C ASP A 104 -1.37 -5.54 -5.39
N VAL A 105 -2.35 -6.26 -5.96
CA VAL A 105 -3.75 -6.25 -5.47
C VAL A 105 -3.91 -7.15 -4.23
N SER A 106 -3.20 -8.28 -4.12
CA SER A 106 -3.26 -9.11 -2.90
C SER A 106 -2.75 -8.36 -1.66
N ILE A 107 -1.80 -7.43 -1.81
CA ILE A 107 -1.35 -6.63 -0.67
C ILE A 107 -2.39 -5.53 -0.33
N MET A 108 -3.27 -5.11 -1.26
CA MET A 108 -4.35 -4.18 -0.94
C MET A 108 -5.44 -4.80 -0.03
N ASN A 109 -5.56 -6.12 0.01
CA ASN A 109 -6.48 -6.85 0.90
C ASN A 109 -5.94 -7.12 2.32
N ILE A 110 -4.81 -6.52 2.71
CA ILE A 110 -4.26 -6.58 4.09
C ILE A 110 -4.63 -5.30 4.90
N ILE A 111 -5.63 -4.55 4.45
CA ILE A 111 -6.21 -3.41 5.17
C ILE A 111 -7.73 -3.62 5.21
#